data_AF-A0A5I5B829-F1
#
_entry.id   AF-A0A5I5B829-F1
#
_cell.length_a   1.000
_cell.length_b   1.000
_cell.length_c   1.000
_cell.angle_alpha   90.00
_cell.angle_beta   90.00
_cell.angle_gamma   90.00
#
_symmetry.space_group_name_H-M   'P 1'
#
loop_
_entity.id
_entity.type
_entity.pdbx_description
1 polymer ?
#
loop_
_entity_poly.entity_id
_entity_poly.type
_entity_poly.pdbx_seq_one_letter_code
_entity_poly.pdbx_strand_id
1 'polypeptide(L)'
;MAARPRSHKISIPNLYCKLDKRTGKIYWQYKHPVSGRFHSLGTDEVEAKKVASEANTIIAEQRTRQVLSVNDRLARMKGRRTDITVTEWIDKYIEIQDERLKHRELRPNSYRQKAKPVRLFREHCGMQYLKDISALDISEITDAVKAEGHNRMAQVVRMVLIDVFKEAQHNGHVPPGYNPALATKQPRNRVTRQRLSLEEWKTIYEAAEKQEPYLQCGMLLAIITGQRLGDICNMKFKDIWDDMLHVEQEKTGSRLAIPLDLKCEALGLTLRDVVSKCRDAVISKYLVHFRHTTSQANRGDQVSTSSLTSTFKKARDRSGLKWDKGSPPTFHEQRSLSERLYREQGVDTQKLLGHKSRKMTDKYNDDRGKDWVIVNTKTG
;
A
#
# COMPACT_ATOMS: atom_id res chain seq x y z
N MET A 1 -25.73 77.71 -48.17
CA MET A 1 -25.34 76.83 -47.05
C MET A 1 -26.14 75.54 -47.12
N ALA A 2 -25.51 74.41 -47.44
CA ALA A 2 -26.19 73.12 -47.53
C ALA A 2 -26.42 72.52 -46.13
N ALA A 3 -27.64 72.06 -45.85
CA ALA A 3 -28.04 71.50 -44.56
C ALA A 3 -27.26 70.20 -44.21
N ARG A 4 -26.73 70.11 -42.99
CA ARG A 4 -26.13 68.88 -42.42
C ARG A 4 -27.21 67.79 -42.28
N PRO A 5 -26.97 66.52 -42.70
CA PRO A 5 -27.92 65.45 -42.47
C PRO A 5 -28.05 65.17 -40.96
N ARG A 6 -29.28 65.03 -40.47
CA ARG A 6 -29.59 64.67 -39.08
C ARG A 6 -28.98 63.30 -38.78
N SER A 7 -28.23 63.19 -37.67
CA SER A 7 -27.75 61.87 -37.22
C SER A 7 -28.96 61.01 -36.84
N HIS A 8 -29.04 59.79 -37.37
CA HIS A 8 -30.05 58.84 -36.95
C HIS A 8 -29.83 58.52 -35.46
N LYS A 9 -30.82 58.84 -34.62
CA LYS A 9 -30.79 58.56 -33.18
C LYS A 9 -31.04 57.06 -32.97
N ILE A 10 -29.98 56.25 -33.02
CA ILE A 10 -30.07 54.81 -32.76
C ILE A 10 -29.98 54.58 -31.25
N SER A 11 -31.02 54.01 -30.64
CA SER A 11 -31.06 53.72 -29.19
C SER A 11 -30.55 52.32 -28.82
N ILE A 12 -30.36 51.44 -29.81
CA ILE A 12 -29.99 50.04 -29.59
C ILE A 12 -28.46 49.95 -29.50
N PRO A 13 -27.90 49.44 -28.38
CA PRO A 13 -26.46 49.27 -28.23
C PRO A 13 -25.88 48.41 -29.36
N ASN A 14 -24.65 48.71 -29.78
CA ASN A 14 -23.91 47.97 -30.80
C ASN A 14 -24.47 48.01 -32.24
N LEU A 15 -25.55 48.75 -32.49
CA LEU A 15 -26.10 48.97 -33.83
C LEU A 15 -25.64 50.33 -34.40
N TYR A 16 -25.17 50.31 -35.65
CA TYR A 16 -24.68 51.47 -36.38
C TYR A 16 -25.33 51.55 -37.76
N CYS A 17 -25.48 52.76 -38.31
CA CYS A 17 -25.92 52.97 -39.67
C CYS A 17 -24.90 53.76 -40.49
N LYS A 18 -24.79 53.46 -41.78
CA LYS A 18 -23.94 54.17 -42.74
C LYS A 18 -24.77 54.55 -43.96
N LEU A 19 -24.78 55.84 -44.29
CA LEU A 19 -25.41 56.35 -45.50
C LEU A 19 -24.42 56.23 -46.67
N ASP A 20 -24.83 55.54 -47.75
CA ASP A 20 -24.10 55.56 -49.01
C ASP A 20 -24.50 56.82 -49.80
N LYS A 21 -23.55 57.75 -49.93
CA LYS A 21 -23.75 59.03 -50.63
C LYS A 21 -23.96 58.88 -52.14
N ARG A 22 -23.60 57.74 -52.75
CA ARG A 22 -23.79 57.49 -54.20
C ARG A 22 -25.18 56.97 -54.54
N THR A 23 -25.78 56.19 -53.65
CA THR A 23 -27.05 55.49 -53.92
C THR A 23 -28.20 55.98 -53.03
N GLY A 24 -27.91 56.82 -52.03
CA GLY A 24 -28.89 57.31 -51.05
C GLY A 24 -29.38 56.24 -50.07
N LYS A 25 -28.86 55.01 -50.14
CA LYS A 25 -29.28 53.89 -49.30
C LYS A 25 -28.58 53.89 -47.94
N ILE A 26 -29.32 53.53 -46.90
CA ILE A 26 -28.81 53.39 -45.53
C ILE A 26 -28.52 51.91 -45.30
N TYR A 27 -27.28 51.62 -44.88
CA TYR A 27 -26.84 50.28 -44.51
C TYR A 27 -26.65 50.18 -42.99
N TRP A 28 -27.16 49.12 -42.40
CA TRP A 28 -27.07 48.83 -40.99
C TRP A 28 -25.94 47.84 -40.70
N GLN A 29 -25.23 48.05 -39.61
CA GLN A 29 -24.10 47.22 -39.19
C GLN A 29 -24.13 47.00 -37.68
N TYR A 30 -23.89 45.77 -37.25
CA TYR A 30 -23.76 45.40 -35.84
C TYR A 30 -22.29 45.22 -35.47
N LYS A 31 -21.84 45.84 -34.38
CA LYS A 31 -20.48 45.68 -33.85
C LYS A 31 -20.48 44.67 -32.72
N HIS A 32 -19.85 43.52 -32.91
CA HIS A 32 -19.80 42.51 -31.86
C HIS A 32 -18.99 43.01 -30.64
N PRO A 33 -19.55 43.03 -29.42
CA PRO A 33 -18.97 43.72 -28.26
C PRO A 33 -17.70 43.06 -27.68
N VAL A 34 -17.41 41.81 -28.03
CA VAL A 34 -16.18 41.10 -27.58
C VAL A 34 -15.09 41.15 -28.65
N SER A 35 -15.44 40.97 -29.93
CA SER A 35 -14.46 40.83 -31.01
C SER A 35 -14.21 42.14 -31.76
N GLY A 36 -15.06 43.16 -31.55
CA GLY A 36 -14.96 44.47 -32.20
C GLY A 36 -15.27 44.46 -33.69
N ARG A 37 -15.55 43.30 -34.30
CA ARG A 37 -15.84 43.15 -35.73
C ARG A 37 -17.25 43.66 -36.08
N PHE A 38 -17.38 44.27 -37.25
CA PHE A 38 -18.65 44.73 -37.79
C PHE A 38 -19.26 43.67 -38.70
N HIS A 39 -20.55 43.41 -38.53
CA HIS A 39 -21.35 42.52 -39.36
C HIS A 39 -22.44 43.34 -40.06
N SER A 40 -22.57 43.18 -41.37
CA SER A 40 -23.60 43.88 -42.16
C SER A 40 -24.97 43.25 -41.90
N LEU A 41 -25.98 44.09 -41.62
CA LEU A 41 -27.38 43.69 -41.39
C LEU A 41 -28.31 44.11 -42.55
N GLY A 42 -27.76 44.60 -43.66
CA GLY A 42 -28.55 45.00 -44.83
C GLY A 42 -29.09 46.43 -44.74
N THR A 43 -30.21 46.69 -45.43
CA THR A 43 -30.79 48.04 -45.58
C THR A 43 -32.14 48.21 -44.89
N ASP A 44 -32.75 47.14 -44.38
CA ASP A 44 -34.01 47.19 -43.64
C ASP A 44 -33.75 47.61 -42.18
N GLU A 45 -34.33 48.74 -41.76
CA GLU A 45 -34.19 49.27 -40.41
C GLU A 45 -34.89 48.41 -39.34
N VAL A 46 -36.07 47.86 -39.65
CA VAL A 46 -36.87 47.10 -38.68
C VAL A 46 -36.19 45.76 -38.39
N GLU A 47 -35.73 45.10 -39.44
CA GLU A 47 -34.99 43.84 -39.32
C GLU A 47 -33.66 44.03 -38.59
N ALA A 48 -32.88 45.06 -38.95
CA ALA A 48 -31.60 45.32 -38.31
C ALA A 48 -31.73 45.64 -36.81
N LYS A 49 -32.77 46.38 -36.41
CA LYS A 49 -33.06 46.66 -34.99
C LYS A 49 -33.43 45.40 -34.21
N LYS A 50 -34.24 44.51 -34.81
CA LYS A 50 -34.63 43.25 -34.19
C LYS A 50 -33.43 42.33 -33.99
N VAL A 51 -32.63 42.13 -35.04
CA VAL A 51 -31.42 41.27 -35.02
C VAL A 51 -30.39 41.80 -34.01
N ALA A 52 -30.15 43.11 -33.97
CA ALA A 52 -29.21 43.69 -33.00
C ALA A 52 -29.68 43.56 -31.54
N SER A 53 -30.98 43.67 -31.29
CA SER A 53 -31.55 43.49 -29.95
C SER A 53 -31.41 42.05 -29.48
N GLU A 54 -31.75 41.10 -30.34
CA GLU A 54 -31.63 39.66 -30.06
C GLU A 54 -30.16 39.24 -29.85
N ALA A 55 -29.25 39.74 -30.68
CA ALA A 55 -27.81 39.50 -30.52
C ALA A 55 -27.27 40.04 -29.18
N ASN A 56 -27.72 41.22 -28.74
CA ASN A 56 -27.35 41.77 -27.44
C ASN A 56 -27.87 40.90 -26.27
N THR A 57 -29.12 40.41 -26.36
CA THR A 57 -29.71 39.53 -25.34
C THR A 57 -28.94 38.21 -25.24
N ILE A 58 -28.66 37.56 -26.36
CA ILE A 58 -27.92 36.27 -26.40
C ILE A 58 -26.51 36.44 -25.80
N ILE A 59 -25.80 37.51 -26.15
CA ILE A 59 -24.45 37.77 -25.63
C ILE A 59 -24.48 38.08 -24.13
N ALA A 60 -25.48 38.82 -23.65
CA ALA A 60 -25.66 39.11 -22.22
C ALA A 60 -25.95 37.83 -21.41
N GLU A 61 -26.79 36.94 -21.94
CA GLU A 61 -27.06 35.63 -21.32
C GLU A 61 -25.82 34.74 -21.29
N GLN A 62 -25.08 34.65 -22.39
CA GLN A 62 -23.84 33.87 -22.46
C GLN A 62 -22.79 34.38 -21.46
N ARG A 63 -22.60 35.71 -21.36
CA ARG A 63 -21.71 36.32 -20.37
C ARG A 63 -22.16 36.04 -18.95
N THR A 64 -23.46 36.19 -18.67
CA THR A 64 -24.02 35.91 -17.34
C THR A 64 -23.80 34.45 -16.95
N ARG A 65 -24.03 33.50 -17.86
CA ARG A 65 -23.78 32.07 -17.63
C ARG A 65 -22.31 31.78 -17.35
N GLN A 66 -21.39 32.39 -18.10
CA GLN A 66 -19.95 32.25 -17.87
C GLN A 66 -19.55 32.80 -16.49
N VAL A 67 -20.00 34.00 -16.13
CA VAL A 67 -19.71 34.62 -14.82
C VAL A 67 -20.26 33.77 -13.67
N LEU A 68 -21.51 33.30 -13.77
CA LEU A 68 -22.11 32.44 -12.75
C LEU A 68 -21.34 31.11 -12.62
N SER A 69 -20.91 30.49 -13.73
CA SER A 69 -20.11 29.26 -13.68
C SER A 69 -18.74 29.44 -13.02
N VAL A 70 -18.13 30.62 -13.19
CA VAL A 70 -16.84 30.97 -12.57
C VAL A 70 -17.04 31.21 -11.07
N ASN A 71 -18.12 31.90 -10.69
CA ASN A 71 -18.49 32.10 -9.29
C ASN A 71 -18.82 30.78 -8.57
N ASP A 72 -19.56 29.87 -9.21
CA ASP A 72 -19.84 28.55 -8.66
C ASP A 72 -18.56 27.71 -8.48
N ARG A 73 -17.62 27.78 -9.44
CA ARG A 73 -16.30 27.15 -9.33
C ARG A 73 -15.48 27.74 -8.17
N LEU A 74 -15.48 29.06 -8.02
CA LEU A 74 -14.78 29.76 -6.93
C LEU A 74 -15.43 29.49 -5.57
N ALA A 75 -16.75 29.43 -5.47
CA ALA A 75 -17.48 29.11 -4.25
C ALA A 75 -17.23 27.65 -3.81
N ARG A 76 -17.18 26.71 -4.77
CA ARG A 76 -16.77 25.31 -4.50
C ARG A 76 -15.32 25.21 -4.03
N MET A 77 -14.44 26.10 -4.50
CA MET A 77 -13.03 26.14 -4.09
C MET A 77 -12.81 26.79 -2.71
N LYS A 78 -13.61 27.79 -2.31
CA LYS A 78 -13.32 28.61 -1.13
C LYS A 78 -13.95 28.18 0.20
N GLY A 79 -15.07 27.45 0.24
CA GLY A 79 -15.92 27.53 1.44
C GLY A 79 -16.50 26.25 2.08
N ARG A 80 -16.27 25.03 1.57
CA ARG A 80 -16.92 23.83 2.16
C ARG A 80 -16.09 22.54 2.20
N ARG A 81 -15.05 22.40 1.37
CA ARG A 81 -14.27 21.15 1.32
C ARG A 81 -13.05 21.15 2.22
N THR A 82 -12.53 22.32 2.57
CA THR A 82 -11.29 22.51 3.34
C THR A 82 -11.51 22.43 4.86
N ASP A 83 -12.75 22.55 5.32
CA ASP A 83 -13.08 22.69 6.74
C ASP A 83 -13.60 21.36 7.31
N ILE A 84 -13.00 20.25 6.88
CA ILE A 84 -13.28 18.93 7.44
C ILE A 84 -12.40 18.69 8.66
N THR A 85 -12.98 18.19 9.74
CA THR A 85 -12.21 17.77 10.91
C THR A 85 -11.45 16.47 10.63
N VAL A 86 -10.40 16.20 11.40
CA VAL A 86 -9.67 14.93 11.31
C VAL A 86 -10.60 13.74 11.55
N THR A 87 -11.53 13.83 12.50
CA THR A 87 -12.44 12.73 12.82
C THR A 87 -13.32 12.36 11.63
N GLU A 88 -13.99 13.36 11.04
CA GLU A 88 -14.87 13.18 9.87
C GLU A 88 -14.10 12.67 8.65
N TRP A 89 -12.87 13.17 8.45
CA TRP A 89 -12.03 12.69 7.36
C TRP A 89 -11.60 11.24 7.57
N ILE A 90 -11.27 10.85 8.80
CA ILE A 90 -10.89 9.48 9.10
C ILE A 90 -12.05 8.52 8.79
N ASP A 91 -13.30 8.87 9.10
CA ASP A 91 -14.45 8.00 8.79
C ASP A 91 -14.54 7.73 7.28
N LYS A 92 -14.43 8.79 6.46
CA LYS A 92 -14.37 8.65 4.99
C LYS A 92 -13.15 7.85 4.52
N TYR A 93 -11.99 8.07 5.14
CA TYR A 93 -10.79 7.30 4.82
C TYR A 93 -10.97 5.82 5.09
N ILE A 94 -11.64 5.43 6.19
CA ILE A 94 -11.94 4.03 6.51
C ILE A 94 -12.85 3.43 5.44
N GLU A 95 -13.90 4.15 5.01
CA GLU A 95 -14.77 3.71 3.91
C GLU A 95 -13.97 3.44 2.62
N ILE A 96 -13.05 4.33 2.25
CA ILE A 96 -12.15 4.12 1.11
C ILE A 96 -11.29 2.86 1.30
N GLN A 97 -10.77 2.62 2.51
CA GLN A 97 -9.99 1.41 2.77
C GLN A 97 -10.83 0.13 2.73
N ASP A 98 -12.10 0.20 3.13
CA ASP A 98 -13.06 -0.91 3.04
C ASP A 98 -13.38 -1.25 1.59
N GLU A 99 -13.59 -0.25 0.74
CA GLU A 99 -13.76 -0.44 -0.70
C GLU A 99 -12.53 -1.10 -1.33
N ARG A 100 -11.33 -0.60 -1.02
CA ARG A 100 -10.06 -1.17 -1.49
C ARG A 100 -9.86 -2.61 -1.03
N LEU A 101 -10.35 -2.96 0.16
CA LEU A 101 -10.37 -4.34 0.66
C LEU A 101 -11.37 -5.21 -0.12
N LYS A 102 -12.59 -4.72 -0.37
CA LYS A 102 -13.63 -5.41 -1.17
C LYS A 102 -13.15 -5.69 -2.59
N HIS A 103 -12.47 -4.73 -3.22
CA HIS A 103 -11.89 -4.86 -4.57
C HIS A 103 -10.56 -5.63 -4.61
N ARG A 104 -10.11 -6.20 -3.48
CA ARG A 104 -8.85 -6.96 -3.36
C ARG A 104 -7.58 -6.19 -3.73
N GLU A 105 -7.63 -4.86 -3.72
CA GLU A 105 -6.46 -4.00 -3.86
C GLU A 105 -5.61 -3.99 -2.59
N LEU A 106 -6.26 -4.18 -1.44
CA LEU A 106 -5.63 -4.24 -0.13
C LEU A 106 -5.78 -5.64 0.48
N ARG A 107 -4.70 -6.15 1.05
CA ARG A 107 -4.72 -7.44 1.78
C ARG A 107 -5.33 -7.25 3.18
N PRO A 108 -6.05 -8.26 3.73
CA PRO A 108 -6.66 -8.16 5.05
C PRO A 108 -5.70 -7.77 6.18
N ASN A 109 -4.47 -8.31 6.16
CA ASN A 109 -3.45 -7.95 7.16
C ASN A 109 -2.96 -6.51 7.02
N SER A 110 -2.84 -6.01 5.79
CA SER A 110 -2.46 -4.62 5.52
C SER A 110 -3.54 -3.65 5.97
N TYR A 111 -4.81 -4.00 5.77
CA TYR A 111 -5.96 -3.26 6.30
C TYR A 111 -5.93 -3.19 7.83
N ARG A 112 -5.81 -4.34 8.51
CA ARG A 112 -5.77 -4.41 9.98
C ARG A 112 -4.63 -3.59 10.60
N GLN A 113 -3.49 -3.48 9.92
CA GLN A 113 -2.35 -2.67 10.39
C GLN A 113 -2.66 -1.16 10.42
N LYS A 114 -3.66 -0.68 9.69
CA LYS A 114 -4.05 0.73 9.65
C LYS A 114 -4.86 1.17 10.88
N ALA A 115 -5.48 0.24 11.60
CA ALA A 115 -6.37 0.53 12.72
C ALA A 115 -5.70 1.33 13.85
N LYS A 116 -4.54 0.88 14.35
CA LYS A 116 -3.82 1.59 15.44
C LYS A 116 -3.38 3.00 15.03
N PRO A 117 -2.71 3.21 13.86
CA PRO A 117 -2.37 4.54 13.39
C PRO A 117 -3.55 5.51 13.27
N VAL A 118 -4.65 5.03 12.69
CA VAL A 118 -5.86 5.83 12.49
C VAL A 118 -6.49 6.22 13.83
N ARG A 119 -6.57 5.27 14.76
CA ARG A 119 -7.07 5.51 16.12
C ARG A 119 -6.22 6.55 16.84
N LEU A 120 -4.89 6.40 16.82
CA LEU A 120 -3.98 7.37 17.44
C LEU A 120 -4.15 8.77 16.85
N PHE A 121 -4.31 8.88 15.54
CA PHE A 121 -4.53 10.17 14.89
C PHE A 121 -5.84 10.83 15.30
N ARG A 122 -6.91 10.04 15.42
CA ARG A 122 -8.20 10.51 15.95
C ARG A 122 -8.09 10.98 17.39
N GLU A 123 -7.40 10.23 18.25
CA GLU A 123 -7.22 10.55 19.67
C GLU A 123 -6.46 11.87 19.87
N HIS A 124 -5.43 12.15 19.05
CA HIS A 124 -4.59 13.34 19.23
C HIS A 124 -5.10 14.57 18.47
N CYS A 125 -5.61 14.41 17.25
CA CYS A 125 -5.92 15.52 16.35
C CYS A 125 -7.41 15.61 15.97
N GLY A 126 -8.28 14.78 16.56
CA GLY A 126 -9.64 14.54 16.08
C GLY A 126 -10.53 15.79 15.92
N MET A 127 -10.39 16.77 16.80
CA MET A 127 -11.17 18.02 16.79
C MET A 127 -10.55 19.12 15.91
N GLN A 128 -9.32 18.93 15.44
CA GLN A 128 -8.64 19.91 14.60
C GLN A 128 -9.10 19.75 13.14
N TYR A 129 -9.00 20.84 12.36
CA TYR A 129 -9.22 20.77 10.93
C TYR A 129 -8.03 20.13 10.23
N LEU A 130 -8.30 19.31 9.22
CA LEU A 130 -7.28 18.55 8.52
C LEU A 130 -6.21 19.44 7.85
N LYS A 131 -6.61 20.64 7.41
CA LYS A 131 -5.75 21.65 6.78
C LYS A 131 -4.78 22.36 7.75
N ASP A 132 -5.03 22.26 9.05
CA ASP A 132 -4.26 22.96 10.10
C ASP A 132 -3.25 22.02 10.78
N ILE A 133 -3.30 20.72 10.47
CA ILE A 133 -2.38 19.71 11.04
C ILE A 133 -0.95 19.96 10.59
N SER A 134 -0.05 20.19 11.54
CA SER A 134 1.35 20.45 11.24
C SER A 134 2.22 19.19 11.32
N ALA A 135 3.49 19.31 10.90
CA ALA A 135 4.46 18.25 11.08
C ALA A 135 4.78 18.00 12.56
N LEU A 136 4.53 18.98 13.45
CA LEU A 136 4.72 18.84 14.88
C LEU A 136 3.69 17.86 15.45
N ASP A 137 2.39 18.04 15.13
CA ASP A 137 1.31 17.16 15.60
C ASP A 137 1.56 15.69 15.21
N ILE A 138 2.02 15.45 13.97
CA ILE A 138 2.37 14.10 13.53
C ILE A 138 3.60 13.56 14.28
N SER A 139 4.58 14.42 14.57
CA SER A 139 5.79 14.01 15.30
C SER A 139 5.45 13.60 16.72
N GLU A 140 4.60 14.35 17.42
CA GLU A 140 4.11 14.02 18.77
C GLU A 140 3.48 12.63 18.84
N ILE A 141 2.61 12.29 17.89
CA ILE A 141 2.01 10.94 17.80
C ILE A 141 3.09 9.88 17.61
N THR A 142 4.04 10.10 16.69
CA THR A 142 5.10 9.12 16.44
C THR A 142 6.09 9.01 17.59
N ASP A 143 6.35 10.09 18.31
CA ASP A 143 7.30 10.15 19.42
C ASP A 143 6.72 9.52 20.68
N ALA A 144 5.41 9.69 20.94
CA ALA A 144 4.71 8.93 21.97
C ALA A 144 4.87 7.40 21.77
N VAL A 145 4.66 6.93 20.53
CA VAL A 145 4.84 5.50 20.20
C VAL A 145 6.31 5.05 20.31
N LYS A 146 7.28 5.93 20.07
CA LYS A 146 8.69 5.63 20.30
C LYS A 146 9.04 5.59 21.79
N ALA A 147 8.45 6.47 22.60
CA ALA A 147 8.65 6.51 24.05
C ALA A 147 8.19 5.20 24.72
N GLU A 148 7.15 4.56 24.19
CA GLU A 148 6.72 3.20 24.55
C GLU A 148 7.70 2.08 24.10
N GLY A 149 8.79 2.42 23.41
CA GLY A 149 9.75 1.46 22.84
C GLY A 149 9.30 0.85 21.51
N HIS A 150 8.19 1.30 20.91
CA HIS A 150 7.60 0.70 19.71
C HIS A 150 8.07 1.37 18.41
N ASN A 151 9.37 1.48 18.20
CA ASN A 151 9.99 2.15 17.04
C ASN A 151 9.46 1.69 15.67
N ARG A 152 9.26 0.38 15.47
CA ARG A 152 8.67 -0.14 14.22
C ARG A 152 7.22 0.28 14.05
N MET A 153 6.45 0.35 15.13
CA MET A 153 5.07 0.82 15.07
C MET A 153 5.03 2.32 14.73
N ALA A 154 5.93 3.13 15.27
CA ALA A 154 6.04 4.54 14.89
C ALA A 154 6.28 4.73 13.38
N GLN A 155 7.10 3.85 12.75
CA GLN A 155 7.25 3.85 11.29
C GLN A 155 5.94 3.53 10.56
N VAL A 156 5.18 2.54 11.06
CA VAL A 156 3.87 2.17 10.49
C VAL A 156 2.88 3.32 10.64
N VAL A 157 2.84 3.96 11.80
CA VAL A 157 1.99 5.14 12.06
C VAL A 157 2.28 6.22 11.02
N ARG A 158 3.54 6.65 10.89
CA ARG A 158 3.94 7.63 9.88
C ARG A 158 3.52 7.23 8.46
N MET A 159 3.74 5.97 8.07
CA MET A 159 3.37 5.47 6.73
C MET A 159 1.87 5.51 6.47
N VAL A 160 1.06 5.18 7.48
CA VAL A 160 -0.40 5.23 7.34
C VAL A 160 -0.90 6.67 7.31
N LEU A 161 -0.33 7.56 8.12
CA LEU A 161 -0.70 8.98 8.07
C LEU A 161 -0.31 9.65 6.75
N ILE A 162 0.82 9.25 6.14
CA ILE A 162 1.15 9.67 4.78
C ILE A 162 0.04 9.28 3.80
N ASP A 163 -0.49 8.06 3.89
CA ASP A 163 -1.58 7.57 3.04
C ASP A 163 -2.89 8.30 3.32
N VAL A 164 -3.23 8.56 4.60
CA VAL A 164 -4.40 9.36 5.01
C VAL A 164 -4.39 10.75 4.34
N PHE A 165 -3.26 11.45 4.39
CA PHE A 165 -3.12 12.75 3.74
C PHE A 165 -3.06 12.65 2.22
N LYS A 166 -2.56 11.55 1.65
CA LYS A 166 -2.58 11.33 0.20
C LYS A 166 -4.00 11.15 -0.33
N GLU A 167 -4.83 10.36 0.35
CA GLU A 167 -6.24 10.24 -0.01
C GLU A 167 -7.00 11.56 0.22
N ALA A 168 -6.60 12.35 1.21
CA ALA A 168 -7.18 13.68 1.46
C ALA A 168 -6.89 14.66 0.32
N GLN A 169 -5.68 14.58 -0.28
CA GLN A 169 -5.32 15.35 -1.47
C GLN A 169 -6.19 14.94 -2.66
N HIS A 170 -6.38 13.63 -2.90
CA HIS A 170 -7.22 13.14 -3.99
C HIS A 170 -8.69 13.60 -3.85
N ASN A 171 -9.19 13.68 -2.61
CA ASN A 171 -10.55 14.14 -2.30
C ASN A 171 -10.69 15.67 -2.21
N GLY A 172 -9.59 16.41 -2.36
CA GLY A 172 -9.58 17.87 -2.34
C GLY A 172 -9.85 18.50 -0.97
N HIS A 173 -9.62 17.76 0.12
CA HIS A 173 -9.72 18.27 1.49
C HIS A 173 -8.48 19.06 1.92
N VAL A 174 -7.33 18.74 1.32
CA VAL A 174 -6.06 19.47 1.48
C VAL A 174 -5.44 19.70 0.10
N PRO A 175 -4.64 20.77 -0.09
CA PRO A 175 -4.06 21.08 -1.39
C PRO A 175 -3.03 20.01 -1.81
N PRO A 176 -2.80 19.81 -3.13
CA PRO A 176 -1.77 18.91 -3.62
C PRO A 176 -0.40 19.21 -3.02
N GLY A 177 0.32 18.18 -2.58
CA GLY A 177 1.62 18.33 -1.92
C GLY A 177 1.55 18.60 -0.42
N TYR A 178 0.38 18.95 0.14
CA TYR A 178 0.22 19.09 1.59
C TYR A 178 0.13 17.73 2.27
N ASN A 179 1.24 17.31 2.89
CA ASN A 179 1.31 16.08 3.67
C ASN A 179 2.26 16.27 4.87
N PRO A 180 1.72 16.67 6.02
CA PRO A 180 2.51 16.91 7.23
C PRO A 180 3.30 15.67 7.66
N ALA A 181 2.74 14.47 7.45
CA ALA A 181 3.42 13.23 7.78
C ALA A 181 4.64 12.94 6.89
N LEU A 182 4.65 13.37 5.62
CA LEU A 182 5.85 13.30 4.77
C LEU A 182 6.97 14.23 5.26
N ALA A 183 6.63 15.40 5.80
CA ALA A 183 7.59 16.37 6.34
C ALA A 183 8.28 15.88 7.64
N THR A 184 7.65 14.96 8.38
CA THR A 184 8.26 14.40 9.59
C THR A 184 9.47 13.50 9.31
N LYS A 185 10.40 13.44 10.27
CA LYS A 185 11.55 12.54 10.22
C LYS A 185 11.12 11.08 10.34
N GLN A 186 11.61 10.23 9.44
CA GLN A 186 11.35 8.80 9.51
C GLN A 186 11.94 8.19 10.81
N PRO A 187 11.12 7.52 11.65
CA PRO A 187 11.61 6.81 12.82
C PRO A 187 12.67 5.77 12.44
N ARG A 188 13.79 5.73 13.16
CA ARG A 188 14.82 4.70 12.97
C ARG A 188 14.45 3.46 13.77
N ASN A 189 14.52 2.29 13.14
CA ASN A 189 14.31 1.01 13.80
C ASN A 189 15.45 0.05 13.42
N ARG A 190 16.33 -0.24 14.38
CA ARG A 190 17.39 -1.24 14.21
C ARG A 190 16.79 -2.64 14.41
N VAL A 191 17.16 -3.57 13.54
CA VAL A 191 16.73 -4.97 13.67
C VAL A 191 17.53 -5.59 14.82
N THR A 192 16.83 -5.99 15.90
CA THR A 192 17.46 -6.61 17.08
C THR A 192 17.37 -8.13 17.08
N ARG A 193 16.60 -8.73 16.16
CA ARG A 193 16.40 -10.17 16.12
C ARG A 193 17.66 -10.88 15.66
N GLN A 194 18.14 -11.81 16.46
CA GLN A 194 19.33 -12.60 16.16
C GLN A 194 19.05 -13.66 15.08
N ARG A 195 20.08 -14.03 14.32
CA ARG A 195 20.04 -15.18 13.41
C ARG A 195 20.15 -16.48 14.18
N LEU A 196 19.66 -17.55 13.56
CA LEU A 196 19.71 -18.90 14.10
C LEU A 196 20.84 -19.67 13.42
N SER A 197 21.83 -20.17 14.17
CA SER A 197 22.87 -21.05 13.62
C SER A 197 22.35 -22.49 13.47
N LEU A 198 23.07 -23.33 12.73
CA LEU A 198 22.70 -24.74 12.59
C LEU A 198 22.74 -25.47 13.94
N GLU A 199 23.76 -25.22 14.75
CA GLU A 199 23.92 -25.86 16.07
C GLU A 199 22.81 -25.45 17.03
N GLU A 200 22.46 -24.16 17.08
CA GLU A 200 21.31 -23.69 17.85
C GLU A 200 20.00 -24.30 17.36
N TRP A 201 19.84 -24.42 16.04
CA TRP A 201 18.65 -25.06 15.46
C TRP A 201 18.55 -26.52 15.88
N LYS A 202 19.65 -27.29 15.87
CA LYS A 202 19.69 -28.69 16.34
C LYS A 202 19.28 -28.81 17.80
N THR A 203 19.84 -27.96 18.68
CA THR A 203 19.48 -27.95 20.11
C THR A 203 17.99 -27.63 20.32
N ILE A 204 17.43 -26.69 19.55
CA ILE A 204 16.00 -26.38 19.61
C ILE A 204 15.15 -27.53 19.05
N TYR A 205 15.62 -28.20 18.00
CA TYR A 205 14.94 -29.32 17.35
C TYR A 205 14.85 -30.55 18.28
N GLU A 206 15.90 -30.81 19.07
CA GLU A 206 15.87 -31.82 20.13
C GLU A 206 14.88 -31.43 21.24
N ALA A 207 14.91 -30.17 21.70
CA ALA A 207 13.94 -29.68 22.68
C ALA A 207 12.49 -29.69 22.17
N ALA A 208 12.29 -29.66 20.85
CA ALA A 208 10.99 -29.73 20.20
C ALA A 208 10.34 -31.12 20.28
N GLU A 209 11.11 -32.19 20.53
CA GLU A 209 10.56 -33.55 20.73
C GLU A 209 9.59 -33.62 21.92
N LYS A 210 9.83 -32.79 22.95
CA LYS A 210 8.98 -32.67 24.14
C LYS A 210 7.77 -31.73 23.94
N GLN A 211 7.50 -31.33 22.70
CA GLN A 211 6.36 -30.48 22.33
C GLN A 211 5.37 -31.24 21.44
N GLU A 212 4.41 -30.52 20.88
CA GLU A 212 3.49 -31.08 19.88
C GLU A 212 4.25 -31.64 18.67
N PRO A 213 3.93 -32.87 18.21
CA PRO A 213 4.68 -33.55 17.15
C PRO A 213 4.79 -32.78 15.83
N TYR A 214 3.81 -31.93 15.53
CA TYR A 214 3.83 -31.11 14.31
C TYR A 214 4.99 -30.12 14.27
N LEU A 215 5.59 -29.77 15.41
CA LEU A 215 6.65 -28.77 15.47
C LEU A 215 7.90 -29.25 14.72
N GLN A 216 8.34 -30.49 14.97
CA GLN A 216 9.51 -31.05 14.30
C GLN A 216 9.30 -31.14 12.78
N CYS A 217 8.11 -31.59 12.34
CA CYS A 217 7.73 -31.58 10.93
C CYS A 217 7.80 -30.17 10.32
N GLY A 218 7.22 -29.18 11.00
CA GLY A 218 7.25 -27.79 10.57
C GLY A 218 8.67 -27.22 10.49
N MET A 219 9.53 -27.53 11.46
CA MET A 219 10.92 -27.09 11.49
C MET A 219 11.74 -27.68 10.32
N LEU A 220 11.60 -28.99 10.07
CA LEU A 220 12.26 -29.66 8.95
C LEU A 220 11.80 -29.09 7.60
N LEU A 221 10.49 -28.91 7.42
CA LEU A 221 9.95 -28.29 6.20
C LEU A 221 10.47 -26.87 6.02
N ALA A 222 10.61 -26.09 7.10
CA ALA A 222 11.16 -24.75 7.04
C ALA A 222 12.61 -24.70 6.53
N ILE A 223 13.45 -25.65 6.98
CA ILE A 223 14.85 -25.74 6.53
C ILE A 223 14.96 -26.26 5.11
N ILE A 224 14.29 -27.37 4.78
CA ILE A 224 14.43 -28.00 3.46
C ILE A 224 13.81 -27.15 2.35
N THR A 225 12.61 -26.60 2.57
CA THR A 225 11.91 -25.87 1.50
C THR A 225 12.27 -24.39 1.44
N GLY A 226 12.80 -23.84 2.53
CA GLY A 226 13.05 -22.40 2.69
C GLY A 226 11.79 -21.55 2.61
N GLN A 227 10.57 -22.11 2.73
CA GLN A 227 9.31 -21.37 2.54
C GLN A 227 8.91 -20.52 3.77
N ARG A 228 7.92 -19.62 3.60
CA ARG A 228 7.46 -18.78 4.72
C ARG A 228 6.56 -19.61 5.62
N LEU A 229 6.48 -19.21 6.89
CA LEU A 229 5.62 -19.83 7.90
C LEU A 229 4.17 -20.07 7.43
N GLY A 230 3.54 -19.05 6.82
CA GLY A 230 2.18 -19.19 6.28
C GLY A 230 2.11 -20.24 5.17
N ASP A 231 3.06 -20.22 4.24
CA ASP A 231 3.12 -21.17 3.14
C ASP A 231 3.31 -22.61 3.68
N ILE A 232 4.18 -22.82 4.68
CA ILE A 232 4.43 -24.12 5.33
C ILE A 232 3.16 -24.69 5.96
N CYS A 233 2.43 -23.87 6.73
CA CYS A 233 1.17 -24.28 7.34
C CYS A 233 0.12 -24.69 6.29
N ASN A 234 0.19 -24.15 5.07
CA ASN A 234 -0.79 -24.39 4.01
C ASN A 234 -0.43 -25.53 3.04
N MET A 235 0.78 -26.08 3.11
CA MET A 235 1.21 -27.19 2.24
C MET A 235 0.31 -28.41 2.42
N LYS A 236 -0.16 -28.98 1.31
CA LYS A 236 -1.00 -30.19 1.32
C LYS A 236 -0.34 -31.35 0.60
N PHE A 237 -0.68 -32.57 1.00
CA PHE A 237 -0.15 -33.77 0.34
C PHE A 237 -0.55 -33.85 -1.14
N LYS A 238 -1.71 -33.29 -1.51
CA LYS A 238 -2.18 -33.20 -2.89
C LYS A 238 -1.37 -32.23 -3.76
N ASP A 239 -0.60 -31.33 -3.16
CA ASP A 239 0.23 -30.36 -3.89
C ASP A 239 1.56 -31.01 -4.34
N ILE A 240 1.75 -32.30 -4.02
CA ILE A 240 2.88 -33.11 -4.44
C ILE A 240 2.46 -33.95 -5.64
N TRP A 241 3.07 -33.67 -6.79
CA TRP A 241 2.85 -34.36 -8.06
C TRP A 241 4.09 -34.16 -8.94
N ASP A 242 4.29 -35.02 -9.94
CA ASP A 242 5.49 -35.06 -10.80
C ASP A 242 6.80 -35.03 -10.02
N ASP A 243 6.82 -35.71 -8.87
CA ASP A 243 7.96 -35.79 -7.95
C ASP A 243 8.46 -34.42 -7.41
N MET A 244 7.56 -33.44 -7.37
CA MET A 244 7.82 -32.10 -6.84
C MET A 244 6.72 -31.63 -5.91
N LEU A 245 7.10 -30.87 -4.89
CA LEU A 245 6.18 -30.11 -4.04
C LEU A 245 5.88 -28.76 -4.68
N HIS A 246 4.62 -28.52 -5.01
CA HIS A 246 4.16 -27.27 -5.61
C HIS A 246 3.67 -26.29 -4.54
N VAL A 247 4.20 -25.07 -4.56
CA VAL A 247 3.92 -24.03 -3.56
C VAL A 247 3.55 -22.73 -4.26
N GLU A 248 2.37 -22.20 -3.93
CA GLU A 248 1.99 -20.82 -4.28
C GLU A 248 2.15 -19.93 -3.04
N GLN A 249 3.12 -19.01 -3.08
CA GLN A 249 3.43 -18.17 -1.94
C GLN A 249 2.35 -17.12 -1.71
N GLU A 250 1.71 -17.12 -0.54
CA GLU A 250 0.61 -16.19 -0.24
C GLU A 250 1.06 -14.73 -0.34
N LYS A 251 2.28 -14.42 0.12
CA LYS A 251 2.77 -13.04 0.22
C LYS A 251 3.07 -12.38 -1.14
N THR A 252 3.59 -13.14 -2.10
CA THR A 252 4.11 -12.59 -3.36
C THR A 252 3.39 -13.13 -4.60
N GLY A 253 2.61 -14.21 -4.46
CA GLY A 253 2.02 -14.94 -5.58
C GLY A 253 3.04 -15.75 -6.41
N SER A 254 4.28 -15.88 -5.92
CA SER A 254 5.31 -16.67 -6.62
C SER A 254 4.92 -18.15 -6.58
N ARG A 255 4.97 -18.82 -7.73
CA ARG A 255 4.74 -20.27 -7.85
C ARG A 255 6.08 -20.99 -7.98
N LEU A 256 6.26 -22.02 -7.17
CA LEU A 256 7.48 -22.82 -7.13
C LEU A 256 7.12 -24.30 -7.21
N ALA A 257 7.95 -25.06 -7.91
CA ALA A 257 7.99 -26.52 -7.84
C ALA A 257 9.34 -26.90 -7.21
N ILE A 258 9.30 -27.58 -6.06
CA ILE A 258 10.49 -27.95 -5.30
C ILE A 258 10.68 -29.47 -5.44
N PRO A 259 11.76 -29.96 -6.05
CA PRO A 259 11.99 -31.39 -6.22
C PRO A 259 12.01 -32.13 -4.88
N LEU A 260 11.38 -33.31 -4.80
CA LEU A 260 11.40 -34.14 -3.59
C LEU A 260 12.81 -34.65 -3.25
N ASP A 261 13.68 -34.75 -4.24
CA ASP A 261 15.09 -35.13 -4.07
C ASP A 261 15.98 -33.98 -3.59
N LEU A 262 15.44 -32.77 -3.38
CA LEU A 262 16.20 -31.67 -2.80
C LEU A 262 16.72 -32.07 -1.41
N LYS A 263 18.04 -32.16 -1.28
CA LYS A 263 18.74 -32.58 -0.06
C LYS A 263 19.40 -31.40 0.64
N CYS A 264 19.21 -31.30 1.95
CA CYS A 264 20.05 -30.46 2.80
C CYS A 264 21.18 -31.35 3.34
N GLU A 265 22.40 -31.16 2.82
CA GLU A 265 23.59 -31.91 3.19
C GLU A 265 23.89 -31.77 4.69
N ALA A 266 23.72 -30.57 5.23
CA ALA A 266 23.94 -30.30 6.65
C ALA A 266 23.01 -31.09 7.60
N LEU A 267 21.83 -31.50 7.13
CA LEU A 267 20.89 -32.34 7.87
C LEU A 267 20.90 -33.81 7.42
N GLY A 268 21.52 -34.11 6.27
CA GLY A 268 21.48 -35.45 5.66
C GLY A 268 20.08 -35.91 5.24
N LEU A 269 19.14 -34.99 5.00
CA LEU A 269 17.75 -35.31 4.69
C LEU A 269 17.31 -34.72 3.35
N THR A 270 16.50 -35.48 2.61
CA THR A 270 15.77 -35.00 1.42
C THR A 270 14.39 -34.46 1.77
N LEU A 271 13.78 -33.69 0.88
CA LEU A 271 12.38 -33.29 1.02
C LEU A 271 11.45 -34.52 1.07
N ARG A 272 11.75 -35.58 0.32
CA ARG A 272 11.03 -36.86 0.38
C ARG A 272 11.04 -37.48 1.79
N ASP A 273 12.18 -37.48 2.46
CA ASP A 273 12.31 -38.00 3.82
C ASP A 273 11.46 -37.17 4.80
N VAL A 274 11.49 -35.84 4.65
CA VAL A 274 10.70 -34.93 5.49
C VAL A 274 9.20 -35.10 5.24
N VAL A 275 8.76 -35.21 3.99
CA VAL A 275 7.36 -35.51 3.65
C VAL A 275 6.92 -36.84 4.25
N SER A 276 7.79 -37.85 4.22
CA SER A 276 7.51 -39.16 4.84
C SER A 276 7.36 -39.05 6.36
N LYS A 277 8.19 -38.24 7.03
CA LYS A 277 8.03 -37.93 8.48
C LYS A 277 6.75 -37.16 8.81
N CYS A 278 6.25 -36.36 7.86
CA CYS A 278 4.98 -35.65 8.01
C CYS A 278 3.78 -36.60 7.88
N ARG A 279 3.92 -37.70 7.14
CA ARG A 279 2.89 -38.75 7.09
C ARG A 279 2.91 -39.55 8.40
N ASP A 280 1.77 -39.59 9.06
CA ASP A 280 1.53 -40.37 10.27
C ASP A 280 0.21 -41.14 10.15
N ALA A 281 -0.22 -41.79 11.23
CA ALA A 281 -1.48 -42.53 11.28
C ALA A 281 -2.73 -41.62 11.29
N VAL A 282 -2.59 -40.31 11.18
CA VAL A 282 -3.69 -39.34 11.16
C VAL A 282 -4.00 -38.96 9.71
N ILE A 283 -5.27 -39.13 9.33
CA ILE A 283 -5.75 -38.69 8.03
C ILE A 283 -5.84 -37.17 8.04
N SER A 284 -4.99 -36.53 7.23
CA SER A 284 -4.91 -35.08 7.09
C SER A 284 -4.67 -34.70 5.63
N LYS A 285 -5.20 -33.54 5.22
CA LYS A 285 -4.88 -32.94 3.91
C LYS A 285 -3.54 -32.22 3.94
N TYR A 286 -3.12 -31.74 5.11
CA TYR A 286 -1.97 -30.84 5.32
C TYR A 286 -0.73 -31.63 5.72
N LEU A 287 0.45 -31.16 5.31
CA LEU A 287 1.74 -31.74 5.75
C LEU A 287 1.99 -31.46 7.24
N VAL A 288 1.54 -30.31 7.74
CA VAL A 288 1.65 -29.93 9.15
C VAL A 288 0.25 -29.87 9.76
N HIS A 289 -0.10 -30.88 10.54
CA HIS A 289 -1.43 -31.06 11.13
C HIS A 289 -1.37 -31.48 12.60
N PHE A 290 -2.48 -31.28 13.31
CA PHE A 290 -2.63 -31.76 14.68
C PHE A 290 -2.76 -33.29 14.72
N ARG A 291 -1.91 -33.96 15.51
CA ARG A 291 -1.99 -35.43 15.70
C ARG A 291 -3.04 -35.85 16.74
N HIS A 292 -3.39 -34.94 17.63
CA HIS A 292 -4.36 -35.14 18.70
C HIS A 292 -5.38 -34.01 18.72
N THR A 293 -6.60 -34.30 19.17
CA THR A 293 -7.62 -33.27 19.40
C THR A 293 -7.22 -32.44 20.61
N THR A 294 -7.31 -31.12 20.45
CA THR A 294 -7.07 -30.12 21.50
C THR A 294 -8.34 -29.29 21.68
N SER A 295 -8.37 -28.42 22.69
CA SER A 295 -9.51 -27.49 22.88
C SER A 295 -9.71 -26.49 21.74
N GLN A 296 -8.74 -26.34 20.83
CA GLN A 296 -8.73 -25.33 19.77
C GLN A 296 -8.74 -25.93 18.36
N ALA A 297 -8.53 -27.25 18.21
CA ALA A 297 -8.42 -27.91 16.91
C ALA A 297 -8.66 -29.41 17.03
N ASN A 298 -9.24 -30.03 16.02
CA ASN A 298 -9.42 -31.47 15.93
C ASN A 298 -8.17 -32.16 15.38
N ARG A 299 -8.08 -33.45 15.66
CA ARG A 299 -7.11 -34.34 15.03
C ARG A 299 -7.24 -34.27 13.49
N GLY A 300 -6.14 -34.02 12.80
CA GLY A 300 -6.06 -33.87 11.34
C GLY A 300 -6.26 -32.44 10.83
N ASP A 301 -6.62 -31.48 11.71
CA ASP A 301 -6.77 -30.09 11.32
C ASP A 301 -5.43 -29.42 11.03
N GLN A 302 -5.49 -28.35 10.23
CA GLN A 302 -4.36 -27.50 9.89
C GLN A 302 -3.75 -26.83 11.14
N VAL A 303 -2.42 -26.83 11.25
CA VAL A 303 -1.74 -26.05 12.28
C VAL A 303 -1.67 -24.59 11.88
N SER A 304 -2.17 -23.71 12.74
CA SER A 304 -2.11 -22.26 12.51
C SER A 304 -0.68 -21.71 12.66
N THR A 305 -0.41 -20.58 12.00
CA THR A 305 0.89 -19.89 12.09
C THR A 305 1.22 -19.43 13.51
N SER A 306 0.21 -19.06 14.31
CA SER A 306 0.36 -18.67 15.70
C SER A 306 0.70 -19.86 16.58
N SER A 307 0.03 -21.01 16.38
CA SER A 307 0.34 -22.26 17.06
C SER A 307 1.79 -22.67 16.82
N LEU A 308 2.22 -22.73 15.55
CA LEU A 308 3.59 -23.15 15.22
C LEU A 308 4.65 -22.19 15.79
N THR A 309 4.41 -20.88 15.73
CA THR A 309 5.33 -19.88 16.31
C THR A 309 5.38 -19.96 17.84
N SER A 310 4.24 -20.16 18.50
CA SER A 310 4.14 -20.28 19.95
C SER A 310 4.84 -21.55 20.45
N THR A 311 4.61 -22.69 19.79
CA THR A 311 5.23 -23.96 20.15
C THR A 311 6.74 -23.93 19.88
N PHE A 312 7.20 -23.31 18.79
CA PHE A 312 8.63 -23.06 18.55
C PHE A 312 9.25 -22.19 19.64
N LYS A 313 8.56 -21.11 20.06
CA LYS A 313 9.02 -20.26 21.17
C LYS A 313 9.19 -21.10 22.44
N LYS A 314 8.23 -21.96 22.78
CA LYS A 314 8.32 -22.87 23.95
C LYS A 314 9.51 -23.83 23.83
N ALA A 315 9.74 -24.43 22.66
CA ALA A 315 10.90 -25.31 22.44
C ALA A 315 12.23 -24.55 22.61
N ARG A 316 12.34 -23.36 22.02
CA ARG A 316 13.52 -22.51 22.15
C ARG A 316 13.78 -22.09 23.58
N ASP A 317 12.75 -21.69 24.32
CA ASP A 317 12.92 -21.25 25.70
C ASP A 317 13.30 -22.44 26.62
N ARG A 318 12.86 -23.66 26.28
CA ARG A 318 13.27 -24.91 26.98
C ARG A 318 14.64 -25.42 26.58
N SER A 319 15.22 -24.96 25.47
CA SER A 319 16.55 -25.42 25.02
C SER A 319 17.70 -24.86 25.86
N GLY A 320 17.43 -23.89 26.74
CA GLY A 320 18.43 -23.28 27.62
C GLY A 320 19.39 -22.30 26.94
N LEU A 321 19.22 -22.06 25.64
CA LEU A 321 20.03 -21.11 24.87
C LEU A 321 19.79 -19.67 25.35
N LYS A 322 20.87 -18.90 25.50
CA LYS A 322 20.84 -17.48 25.90
C LYS A 322 21.02 -16.56 24.70
N TRP A 323 20.37 -15.39 24.76
CA TRP A 323 20.26 -14.46 23.63
C TRP A 323 20.63 -13.04 24.07
N ASP A 324 21.89 -12.80 24.39
CA ASP A 324 22.30 -11.57 25.10
C ASP A 324 22.40 -10.32 24.18
N LYS A 325 22.66 -10.52 22.88
CA LYS A 325 22.90 -9.42 21.93
C LYS A 325 21.63 -8.86 21.26
N GLY A 326 20.44 -9.28 21.67
CA GLY A 326 19.19 -8.83 21.05
C GLY A 326 18.01 -9.76 21.27
N SER A 327 16.96 -9.61 20.48
CA SER A 327 15.78 -10.46 20.61
C SER A 327 16.04 -11.87 20.08
N PRO A 328 15.49 -12.90 20.74
CA PRO A 328 15.76 -14.29 20.38
C PRO A 328 15.17 -14.64 18.99
N PRO A 329 15.78 -15.59 18.25
CA PRO A 329 15.31 -15.98 16.93
C PRO A 329 13.89 -16.54 17.02
N THR A 330 13.13 -16.26 15.97
CA THR A 330 11.75 -16.75 15.80
C THR A 330 11.73 -17.87 14.76
N PHE A 331 10.62 -18.60 14.64
CA PHE A 331 10.44 -19.62 13.60
C PHE A 331 10.86 -19.16 12.20
N HIS A 332 10.61 -17.87 11.86
CA HIS A 332 10.99 -17.28 10.58
C HIS A 332 12.51 -17.26 10.29
N GLU A 333 13.36 -17.32 11.31
CA GLU A 333 14.82 -17.32 11.11
C GLU A 333 15.31 -18.65 10.49
N GLN A 334 14.51 -19.72 10.54
CA GLN A 334 14.79 -20.96 9.81
C GLN A 334 14.85 -20.76 8.29
N ARG A 335 14.08 -19.81 7.75
CA ARG A 335 14.16 -19.46 6.32
C ARG A 335 15.50 -18.80 5.96
N SER A 336 16.08 -18.03 6.88
CA SER A 336 17.43 -17.44 6.70
C SER A 336 18.52 -18.48 6.90
N LEU A 337 18.34 -19.43 7.83
CA LEU A 337 19.24 -20.57 7.98
C LEU A 337 19.24 -21.46 6.73
N SER A 338 18.05 -21.84 6.23
CA SER A 338 17.85 -22.57 4.97
C SER A 338 18.63 -21.92 3.82
N GLU A 339 18.46 -20.61 3.65
CA GLU A 339 19.13 -19.85 2.60
C GLU A 339 20.67 -19.92 2.70
N ARG A 340 21.24 -19.78 3.90
CA ARG A 340 22.70 -19.90 4.08
C ARG A 340 23.21 -21.31 3.79
N LEU A 341 22.53 -22.34 4.32
CA LEU A 341 22.90 -23.75 4.11
C LEU A 341 22.87 -24.11 2.61
N TYR A 342 21.80 -23.75 1.91
CA TYR A 342 21.68 -24.06 0.48
C TYR A 342 22.62 -23.23 -0.40
N ARG A 343 22.95 -21.99 0.01
CA ARG A 343 23.93 -21.17 -0.69
C ARG A 343 25.33 -21.79 -0.62
N GLU A 344 25.72 -22.29 0.55
CA GLU A 344 26.99 -23.02 0.73
C GLU A 344 27.05 -24.30 -0.13
N GLN A 345 25.90 -24.97 -0.31
CA GLN A 345 25.76 -26.13 -1.20
C GLN A 345 25.71 -25.79 -2.71
N GLY A 346 25.72 -24.51 -3.09
CA GLY A 346 25.64 -24.08 -4.50
C GLY A 346 24.24 -24.14 -5.13
N VAL A 347 23.17 -24.30 -4.34
CA VAL A 347 21.79 -24.26 -4.83
C VAL A 347 21.36 -22.81 -5.11
N ASP A 348 20.56 -22.59 -6.15
CA ASP A 348 19.97 -21.28 -6.45
C ASP A 348 18.90 -20.91 -5.41
N THR A 349 19.35 -20.27 -4.32
CA THR A 349 18.48 -19.89 -3.21
C THR A 349 17.55 -18.74 -3.56
N GLN A 350 17.87 -17.93 -4.57
CA GLN A 350 16.97 -16.89 -5.05
C GLN A 350 15.69 -17.51 -5.63
N LYS A 351 15.84 -18.56 -6.45
CA LYS A 351 14.71 -19.34 -6.96
C LYS A 351 14.00 -20.08 -5.85
N LEU A 352 14.72 -20.80 -4.99
CA LEU A 352 14.11 -21.57 -3.88
C LEU A 352 13.26 -20.69 -2.96
N LEU A 353 13.73 -19.49 -2.62
CA LEU A 353 12.97 -18.56 -1.79
C LEU A 353 11.88 -17.79 -2.57
N GLY A 354 11.84 -17.88 -3.90
CA GLY A 354 10.87 -17.18 -4.74
C GLY A 354 11.08 -15.67 -4.74
N HIS A 355 12.33 -15.22 -4.63
CA HIS A 355 12.70 -13.80 -4.62
C HIS A 355 12.94 -13.28 -6.05
N LYS A 356 12.29 -12.17 -6.42
CA LYS A 356 12.50 -11.52 -7.71
C LYS A 356 13.88 -10.85 -7.84
N SER A 357 14.46 -10.39 -6.73
CA SER A 357 15.74 -9.66 -6.75
C SER A 357 16.76 -10.26 -5.80
N ARG A 358 18.02 -10.33 -6.26
CA ARG A 358 19.16 -10.83 -5.50
C ARG A 358 19.41 -10.05 -4.20
N LYS A 359 19.21 -8.73 -4.23
CA LYS A 359 19.28 -7.86 -3.03
C LYS A 359 18.38 -8.31 -1.89
N MET A 360 17.23 -8.92 -2.18
CA MET A 360 16.36 -9.50 -1.14
C MET A 360 16.94 -10.80 -0.58
N THR A 361 17.51 -11.65 -1.43
CA THR A 361 18.16 -12.90 -1.02
C THR A 361 19.41 -12.64 -0.18
N ASP A 362 20.24 -11.65 -0.53
CA ASP A 362 21.45 -11.32 0.24
C ASP A 362 21.15 -10.84 1.66
N LYS A 363 19.98 -10.23 1.89
CA LYS A 363 19.50 -9.92 3.26
C LYS A 363 19.17 -11.16 4.08
N TYR A 364 18.92 -12.32 3.48
CA TYR A 364 18.74 -13.58 4.21
C TYR A 364 20.07 -14.26 4.51
N ASN A 365 21.09 -14.03 3.68
CA ASN A 365 22.45 -14.55 3.87
C ASN A 365 23.23 -13.81 4.95
N ASP A 366 22.92 -12.54 5.18
CA ASP A 366 23.52 -11.74 6.24
C ASP A 366 23.24 -12.35 7.62
N ASP A 367 24.31 -12.80 8.27
CA ASP A 367 24.36 -13.40 9.61
C ASP A 367 24.14 -12.36 10.73
N ARG A 368 24.11 -11.07 10.36
CA ARG A 368 23.99 -9.89 11.23
C ARG A 368 25.15 -9.74 12.20
N GLY A 369 26.36 -10.12 11.79
CA GLY A 369 27.57 -10.02 12.59
C GLY A 369 27.55 -10.96 13.79
N LYS A 370 27.01 -12.17 13.58
CA LYS A 370 26.96 -13.21 14.59
C LYS A 370 28.30 -13.95 14.65
N ASP A 371 28.81 -14.30 13.48
CA ASP A 371 30.09 -14.95 13.28
C ASP A 371 31.07 -14.00 12.55
N TRP A 372 32.36 -14.29 12.67
CA TRP A 372 33.39 -13.55 11.92
C TRP A 372 33.41 -14.01 10.47
N VAL A 373 33.51 -13.07 9.54
CA VAL A 373 33.73 -13.39 8.12
C VAL A 373 35.19 -13.78 7.93
N ILE A 374 35.44 -15.07 7.75
CA ILE A 374 36.78 -15.60 7.45
C ILE A 374 37.07 -15.33 5.97
N VAL A 375 38.09 -14.53 5.69
CA VAL A 375 38.57 -14.28 4.32
C VAL A 375 39.55 -15.40 3.96
N ASN A 376 39.07 -16.43 3.26
CA ASN A 376 39.94 -17.49 2.75
C ASN A 376 40.80 -16.95 1.60
N THR A 377 42.12 -17.09 1.71
CA THR A 377 43.03 -16.93 0.57
C THR A 377 42.90 -18.17 -0.30
N LYS A 378 42.61 -17.99 -1.59
CA LYS A 378 42.71 -19.09 -2.56
C LYS A 378 44.18 -19.52 -2.61
N THR A 379 44.54 -20.59 -1.93
CA THR A 379 45.72 -21.38 -2.31
C THR A 379 45.38 -22.00 -3.66
N GLY A 380 46.10 -21.54 -4.69
CA GLY A 380 45.92 -21.92 -6.09
C GLY A 380 46.36 -23.33 -6.41
#